data_AF-A0A0Q1AE06-F1
#
_entry.id   AF-A0A0Q1AE06-F1
#
_cell.length_a   1.000
_cell.length_b   1.000
_cell.length_c   1.000
_cell.angle_alpha   90.00
_cell.angle_beta   90.00
_cell.angle_gamma   90.00
#
_symmetry.space_group_name_H-M   'P 1'
#
loop_
_entity.id
_entity.type
_entity.pdbx_description
1 polymer ?
#
loop_
_entity_poly.entity_id
_entity_poly.type
_entity_poly.pdbx_seq_one_letter_code
_entity_poly.pdbx_strand_id
1 'polypeptide(L)'
;MDMGKENVEHYKKMSISYDLSRTKLDADLNQLRTRFEAYGTPSVSGNQIAYGDHVVNDNFEVVDSIEKDMGSKATVFQKVGDKAIRVSTNVIGADGKRAVGTEISRVVYDAVITKGQTYYGTADVVGKKYVVAYEPIKNSAGEIIGILFVGTPEEEALGRLKDEIVRRTNPETLCDMAFAFYSQMGWFRIIKTEWNEETKTKTITLEHTVESESFGNVGKKVCYCTAGLLAGIVEGAFGIKVQGREVKCRSKGDEHCVFEIKNRAE
;
A
#
# COMPACT_ATOMS: atom_id res chain seq x y z
N MET A 1 35.70 -9.73 -13.14
CA MET A 1 34.62 -10.67 -12.84
C MET A 1 33.55 -9.88 -12.11
N ASP A 2 32.66 -9.26 -12.89
CA ASP A 2 31.66 -8.31 -12.41
C ASP A 2 30.33 -9.06 -12.27
N MET A 3 29.99 -9.43 -11.03
CA MET A 3 28.71 -10.07 -10.74
C MET A 3 27.65 -9.00 -10.52
N GLY A 4 26.91 -8.70 -11.60
CA GLY A 4 25.46 -8.46 -11.57
C GLY A 4 24.94 -7.45 -10.56
N LYS A 5 25.38 -6.19 -10.64
CA LYS A 5 24.79 -5.08 -9.88
C LYS A 5 23.37 -4.69 -10.34
N GLU A 6 22.90 -5.19 -11.47
CA GLU A 6 21.55 -4.88 -11.99
C GLU A 6 20.44 -5.70 -11.32
N ASN A 7 20.75 -6.82 -10.66
CA ASN A 7 19.74 -7.73 -10.11
C ASN A 7 19.44 -7.55 -8.62
N VAL A 8 20.17 -6.72 -7.87
CA VAL A 8 19.93 -6.57 -6.42
C VAL A 8 18.90 -5.46 -6.10
N GLU A 9 18.81 -4.42 -6.94
CA GLU A 9 17.85 -3.32 -6.75
C GLU A 9 16.40 -3.73 -7.08
N HIS A 10 16.19 -4.59 -8.08
CA HIS A 10 14.88 -5.09 -8.44
C HIS A 10 14.29 -6.01 -7.37
N TYR A 11 15.12 -6.85 -6.73
CA TYR A 11 14.68 -7.73 -5.64
C TYR A 11 14.43 -7.00 -4.31
N LYS A 12 15.12 -5.89 -4.02
CA LYS A 12 14.89 -5.10 -2.79
C LYS A 12 13.68 -4.18 -2.84
N LYS A 13 13.30 -3.67 -4.02
CA LYS A 13 12.04 -2.91 -4.19
C LYS A 13 10.79 -3.80 -4.17
N MET A 14 10.95 -5.11 -4.32
CA MET A 14 9.87 -6.08 -4.53
C MET A 14 9.49 -6.90 -3.29
N SER A 15 9.97 -6.61 -2.07
CA SER A 15 9.49 -7.34 -0.88
C SER A 15 8.24 -6.71 -0.29
N ILE A 16 8.34 -5.53 0.34
CA ILE A 16 7.21 -4.98 1.11
C ILE A 16 6.03 -4.56 0.22
N SER A 17 6.27 -3.81 -0.86
CA SER A 17 5.17 -3.34 -1.73
C SER A 17 4.45 -4.49 -2.42
N TYR A 18 5.19 -5.52 -2.82
CA TYR A 18 4.64 -6.69 -3.50
C TYR A 18 3.90 -7.60 -2.50
N ASP A 19 4.47 -7.85 -1.33
CA ASP A 19 3.84 -8.63 -0.26
C ASP A 19 2.54 -7.96 0.23
N LEU A 20 2.52 -6.64 0.33
CA LEU A 20 1.34 -5.87 0.69
C LEU A 20 0.29 -5.89 -0.43
N SER A 21 0.71 -5.68 -1.68
CA SER A 21 -0.19 -5.78 -2.84
C SER A 21 -0.79 -7.18 -2.93
N ARG A 22 0.00 -8.22 -2.67
CA ARG A 22 -0.44 -9.60 -2.60
C ARG A 22 -1.47 -9.82 -1.49
N THR A 23 -1.20 -9.32 -0.29
CA THR A 23 -2.15 -9.42 0.84
C THR A 23 -3.51 -8.79 0.50
N LYS A 24 -3.49 -7.61 -0.14
CA LYS A 24 -4.72 -6.97 -0.63
C LYS A 24 -5.40 -7.82 -1.70
N LEU A 25 -4.67 -8.30 -2.71
CA LEU A 25 -5.24 -9.12 -3.77
C LEU A 25 -5.84 -10.43 -3.22
N ASP A 26 -5.23 -11.03 -2.20
CA ASP A 26 -5.75 -12.21 -1.51
C ASP A 26 -7.06 -11.92 -0.77
N ALA A 27 -7.12 -10.79 -0.06
CA ALA A 27 -8.37 -10.33 0.56
C ALA A 27 -9.44 -10.07 -0.51
N ASP A 28 -9.05 -9.48 -1.64
CA ASP A 28 -9.97 -9.17 -2.72
C ASP A 28 -10.51 -10.42 -3.43
N LEU A 29 -9.63 -11.40 -3.70
CA LEU A 29 -10.00 -12.72 -4.22
C LEU A 29 -10.94 -13.45 -3.27
N ASN A 30 -10.61 -13.44 -1.97
CA ASN A 30 -11.43 -14.13 -0.97
C ASN A 30 -12.84 -13.53 -0.90
N GLN A 31 -12.96 -12.21 -1.00
CA GLN A 31 -14.26 -11.56 -0.99
C GLN A 31 -15.06 -11.81 -2.28
N LEU A 32 -14.40 -11.80 -3.44
CA LEU A 32 -15.02 -12.18 -4.71
C LEU A 32 -15.51 -13.63 -4.68
N ARG A 33 -14.67 -14.56 -4.20
CA ARG A 33 -15.02 -15.97 -4.05
C ARG A 33 -16.20 -16.17 -3.11
N THR A 34 -16.16 -15.57 -1.92
CA THR A 34 -17.23 -15.71 -0.91
C THR A 34 -18.57 -15.20 -1.45
N ARG A 35 -18.59 -14.11 -2.21
CA ARG A 35 -19.82 -13.58 -2.83
C ARG A 35 -20.40 -14.55 -3.86
N PHE A 36 -19.57 -15.19 -4.68
CA PHE A 36 -20.05 -16.20 -5.62
C PHE A 36 -20.49 -17.49 -4.93
N GLU A 37 -19.72 -17.98 -3.96
CA GLU A 37 -20.05 -19.18 -3.18
C GLU A 37 -21.33 -19.03 -2.35
N ALA A 38 -21.71 -17.81 -1.99
CA ALA A 38 -23.00 -17.53 -1.35
C ALA A 38 -24.21 -17.92 -2.21
N TYR A 39 -24.06 -17.98 -3.54
CA TYR A 39 -25.12 -18.45 -4.44
C TYR A 39 -25.13 -19.98 -4.62
N GLY A 40 -24.05 -20.68 -4.25
CA GLY A 40 -23.95 -22.13 -4.33
C GLY A 40 -22.58 -22.60 -4.80
N THR A 41 -22.48 -23.88 -5.16
CA THR A 41 -21.23 -24.45 -5.68
C THR A 41 -21.02 -24.09 -7.15
N PRO A 42 -19.77 -23.82 -7.56
CA PRO A 42 -19.44 -23.57 -8.96
C PRO A 42 -19.71 -24.80 -9.82
N SER A 43 -20.42 -24.61 -10.91
CA SER A 43 -20.76 -25.63 -11.90
C SER A 43 -20.78 -25.03 -13.31
N VAL A 44 -20.78 -25.89 -14.32
CA VAL A 44 -21.01 -25.47 -15.71
C VAL A 44 -22.41 -25.95 -16.11
N SER A 45 -23.32 -25.01 -16.34
CA SER A 45 -24.69 -25.28 -16.80
C SER A 45 -24.89 -24.63 -18.15
N GLY A 46 -25.34 -25.39 -19.16
CA GLY A 46 -25.60 -24.85 -20.49
C GLY A 46 -24.38 -24.20 -21.17
N ASN A 47 -23.17 -24.70 -20.91
CA ASN A 47 -21.91 -24.09 -21.36
C ASN A 47 -21.64 -22.68 -20.79
N GLN A 48 -22.19 -22.37 -19.62
CA GLN A 48 -21.94 -21.14 -18.87
C GLN A 48 -21.54 -21.49 -17.43
N ILE A 49 -20.74 -20.64 -16.79
CA ILE A 49 -20.42 -20.81 -15.37
C ILE A 49 -21.63 -20.36 -14.55
N ALA A 50 -22.04 -21.18 -13.59
CA ALA A 50 -23.09 -20.88 -12.65
C ALA A 50 -22.69 -21.27 -11.22
N TYR A 51 -23.16 -20.48 -10.25
CA TYR A 51 -23.10 -20.80 -8.83
C TYR A 51 -24.54 -21.01 -8.35
N GLY A 52 -24.94 -22.27 -8.16
CA GLY A 52 -26.37 -22.59 -7.97
C GLY A 52 -27.23 -22.11 -9.14
N ASP A 53 -28.27 -21.32 -8.85
CA ASP A 53 -29.16 -20.71 -9.85
C ASP A 53 -28.59 -19.42 -10.47
N HIS A 54 -27.44 -18.94 -9.99
CA HIS A 54 -26.83 -17.70 -10.45
C HIS A 54 -25.86 -17.95 -11.63
N VAL A 55 -26.29 -17.60 -12.84
CA VAL A 55 -25.44 -17.62 -14.04
C VAL A 55 -24.49 -16.41 -14.03
N VAL A 56 -23.19 -16.67 -14.17
CA VAL A 56 -22.14 -15.65 -14.10
C VAL A 56 -21.92 -14.93 -15.42
N ASN A 57 -22.14 -15.62 -16.55
CA ASN A 57 -21.94 -15.05 -17.88
C ASN A 57 -22.87 -13.85 -18.10
N ASP A 58 -22.30 -12.72 -18.51
CA ASP A 58 -23.01 -11.44 -18.72
C ASP A 58 -23.72 -10.88 -17.47
N ASN A 59 -23.48 -11.44 -16.28
CA ASN A 59 -23.93 -10.90 -15.01
C ASN A 59 -22.81 -10.11 -14.34
N PHE A 60 -23.02 -8.82 -14.12
CA PHE A 60 -22.00 -7.92 -13.60
C PHE A 60 -22.19 -7.52 -12.13
N GLU A 61 -23.25 -7.99 -11.46
CA GLU A 61 -23.61 -7.55 -10.11
C GLU A 61 -22.47 -7.80 -9.10
N VAL A 62 -21.92 -9.02 -9.11
CA VAL A 62 -20.86 -9.40 -8.17
C VAL A 62 -19.55 -8.66 -8.48
N VAL A 63 -19.14 -8.57 -9.74
CA VAL A 63 -17.89 -7.88 -10.10
C VAL A 63 -17.96 -6.38 -9.85
N ASP A 64 -19.11 -5.74 -10.08
CA ASP A 64 -19.30 -4.31 -9.80
C ASP A 64 -19.35 -4.02 -8.31
N SER A 65 -19.90 -4.95 -7.52
CA SER A 65 -19.92 -4.83 -6.06
C SER A 65 -18.51 -4.85 -5.45
N ILE A 66 -17.55 -5.56 -6.05
CA ILE A 66 -16.13 -5.52 -5.64
C ILE A 66 -15.50 -4.16 -5.93
N GLU A 67 -15.79 -3.57 -7.10
CA GLU A 67 -15.29 -2.22 -7.40
C GLU A 67 -15.83 -1.19 -6.42
N LYS A 68 -17.12 -1.27 -6.08
CA LYS A 68 -17.76 -0.35 -5.14
C LYS A 68 -17.17 -0.44 -3.74
N ASP A 69 -16.98 -1.66 -3.22
CA ASP A 69 -16.60 -1.85 -1.82
C ASP A 69 -15.08 -1.77 -1.62
N MET A 70 -14.30 -2.18 -2.62
CA MET A 70 -12.86 -2.38 -2.47
C MET A 70 -12.02 -1.59 -3.46
N GLY A 71 -12.63 -0.91 -4.44
CA GLY A 71 -11.94 -0.15 -5.48
C GLY A 71 -11.15 -1.01 -6.47
N SER A 72 -11.35 -2.33 -6.44
CA SER A 72 -10.58 -3.28 -7.25
C SER A 72 -11.37 -3.69 -8.50
N LYS A 73 -10.64 -3.91 -9.60
CA LYS A 73 -11.20 -4.53 -10.78
C LYS A 73 -11.35 -6.02 -10.57
N ALA A 74 -12.46 -6.60 -11.00
CA ALA A 74 -12.83 -7.98 -10.83
C ALA A 74 -13.31 -8.56 -12.16
N THR A 75 -13.00 -9.83 -12.40
CA THR A 75 -13.34 -10.52 -13.65
C THR A 75 -13.47 -12.01 -13.42
N VAL A 76 -14.38 -12.65 -14.15
CA VAL A 76 -14.49 -14.09 -14.27
C VAL A 76 -14.17 -14.50 -15.70
N PHE A 77 -13.28 -15.48 -15.85
CA PHE A 77 -13.01 -16.16 -17.10
C PHE A 77 -13.56 -17.58 -17.07
N GLN A 78 -14.19 -18.00 -18.16
CA GLN A 78 -14.64 -19.36 -18.36
C GLN A 78 -13.65 -20.14 -19.21
N LYS A 79 -13.31 -21.36 -18.78
CA LYS A 79 -12.55 -22.30 -19.61
C LYS A 79 -13.43 -22.83 -20.73
N VAL A 80 -13.03 -22.59 -21.97
CA VAL A 80 -13.70 -23.10 -23.18
C VAL A 80 -12.62 -23.76 -24.05
N GLY A 81 -12.63 -25.10 -24.08
CA GLY A 81 -11.56 -25.87 -24.71
C GLY A 81 -10.20 -25.60 -24.04
N ASP A 82 -9.23 -25.14 -24.84
CA ASP A 82 -7.86 -24.80 -24.44
C ASP A 82 -7.66 -23.30 -24.19
N LYS A 83 -8.76 -22.56 -24.01
CA LYS A 83 -8.75 -21.11 -23.82
C LYS A 83 -9.57 -20.72 -22.60
N ALA A 84 -9.26 -19.57 -22.01
CA ALA A 84 -10.11 -18.94 -21.01
C ALA A 84 -10.61 -17.59 -21.53
N ILE A 85 -11.93 -17.48 -21.66
CA ILE A 85 -12.62 -16.33 -22.23
C ILE A 85 -13.25 -15.52 -21.11
N ARG A 86 -13.12 -14.20 -21.17
CA ARG A 86 -13.73 -13.31 -20.20
C ARG A 86 -15.25 -13.31 -20.34
N VAL A 87 -15.97 -13.70 -19.29
CA VAL A 87 -17.44 -13.83 -19.32
C VAL A 87 -18.18 -12.81 -18.44
N SER A 88 -17.51 -12.27 -17.42
CA SER A 88 -18.04 -11.18 -16.61
C SER A 88 -16.90 -10.31 -16.11
N THR A 89 -17.01 -8.98 -16.21
CA THR A 89 -15.93 -8.05 -15.85
C THR A 89 -16.43 -6.65 -15.58
N ASN A 90 -15.78 -5.95 -14.65
CA ASN A 90 -15.90 -4.50 -14.45
C ASN A 90 -14.76 -3.69 -15.10
N VAL A 91 -13.91 -4.36 -15.89
CA VAL A 91 -12.86 -3.72 -16.68
C VAL A 91 -13.48 -3.09 -17.91
N ILE A 92 -13.41 -1.77 -17.98
CA ILE A 92 -13.82 -0.99 -19.14
C ILE A 92 -12.61 -0.83 -20.07
N GLY A 93 -12.76 -1.23 -21.33
CA GLY A 93 -11.77 -1.10 -22.38
C GLY A 93 -11.61 0.34 -22.89
N ALA A 94 -10.64 0.54 -23.79
CA ALA A 94 -10.40 1.85 -24.41
C ALA A 94 -11.58 2.35 -25.27
N ASP A 95 -12.46 1.44 -25.69
CA ASP A 95 -13.68 1.71 -26.44
C ASP A 95 -14.86 2.15 -25.55
N GLY A 96 -14.65 2.25 -24.23
CA GLY A 96 -15.67 2.61 -23.26
C GLY A 96 -16.66 1.49 -22.92
N LYS A 97 -16.44 0.27 -23.43
CA LYS A 97 -17.28 -0.90 -23.16
C LYS A 97 -16.59 -1.88 -22.23
N ARG A 98 -17.35 -2.76 -21.58
CA ARG A 98 -16.78 -3.87 -20.80
C ARG A 98 -16.01 -4.78 -21.73
N ALA A 99 -14.79 -5.13 -21.36
CA ALA A 99 -13.91 -5.93 -22.19
C ALA A 99 -14.24 -7.45 -22.12
N VAL A 100 -15.53 -7.81 -22.20
CA VAL A 100 -16.05 -9.19 -22.27
C VAL A 100 -15.64 -9.84 -23.59
N GLY A 101 -15.44 -11.16 -23.58
CA GLY A 101 -15.07 -11.94 -24.77
C GLY A 101 -13.57 -11.97 -25.08
N THR A 102 -12.74 -11.22 -24.37
CA THR A 102 -11.27 -11.25 -24.55
C THR A 102 -10.66 -12.51 -23.93
N GLU A 103 -9.64 -13.06 -24.57
CA GLU A 103 -8.88 -14.22 -24.09
C GLU A 103 -7.79 -13.78 -23.08
N ILE A 104 -7.51 -14.63 -22.10
CA ILE A 104 -6.37 -14.45 -21.19
C ILE A 104 -5.04 -14.77 -21.90
N SER A 105 -3.91 -14.23 -21.38
CA SER A 105 -2.60 -14.63 -21.90
C SER A 105 -2.29 -16.11 -21.64
N ARG A 106 -1.56 -16.75 -22.56
CA ARG A 106 -1.16 -18.17 -22.44
C ARG A 106 -0.36 -18.46 -21.16
N VAL A 107 0.53 -17.55 -20.77
CA VAL A 107 1.36 -17.70 -19.56
C VAL A 107 0.51 -17.85 -18.31
N VAL A 108 -0.55 -17.04 -18.20
CA VAL A 108 -1.47 -17.10 -17.05
C VAL A 108 -2.40 -18.31 -17.16
N TYR A 109 -2.86 -18.64 -18.37
CA TYR A 109 -3.64 -19.85 -18.61
C TYR A 109 -2.89 -21.10 -18.13
N ASP A 110 -1.63 -21.26 -18.51
CA ASP A 110 -0.82 -22.42 -18.11
C ASP A 110 -0.57 -22.46 -16.59
N ALA A 111 -0.34 -21.31 -15.97
CA ALA A 111 -0.16 -21.24 -14.52
C ALA A 111 -1.43 -21.63 -13.74
N VAL A 112 -2.59 -21.15 -14.19
CA VAL A 112 -3.83 -21.26 -13.42
C VAL A 112 -4.63 -22.51 -13.80
N ILE A 113 -4.83 -22.77 -15.09
CA ILE A 113 -5.60 -23.91 -15.59
C ILE A 113 -4.77 -25.18 -15.61
N THR A 114 -3.55 -25.14 -16.15
CA THR A 114 -2.73 -26.35 -16.33
C THR A 114 -2.06 -26.78 -15.02
N LYS A 115 -1.52 -25.84 -14.25
CA LYS A 115 -0.86 -26.14 -12.96
C LYS A 115 -1.79 -26.03 -11.75
N GLY A 116 -2.97 -25.42 -11.89
CA GLY A 116 -3.91 -25.25 -10.78
C GLY A 116 -3.44 -24.30 -9.68
N GLN A 117 -2.53 -23.38 -10.01
CA GLN A 117 -1.90 -22.46 -9.04
C GLN A 117 -2.41 -21.03 -9.20
N THR A 118 -2.54 -20.32 -8.09
CA THR A 118 -2.82 -18.88 -8.12
C THR A 118 -1.62 -18.14 -8.71
N TYR A 119 -1.86 -17.33 -9.75
CA TYR A 119 -0.83 -16.53 -10.42
C TYR A 119 -0.92 -15.08 -9.97
N TYR A 120 0.22 -14.49 -9.61
CA TYR A 120 0.36 -13.06 -9.30
C TYR A 120 1.30 -12.41 -10.29
N GLY A 121 1.00 -11.16 -10.66
CA GLY A 121 1.87 -10.41 -11.55
C GLY A 121 1.41 -8.97 -11.73
N THR A 122 1.94 -8.33 -12.75
CA THR A 122 1.53 -6.99 -13.18
C THR A 122 0.98 -7.04 -14.60
N ALA A 123 -0.05 -6.25 -14.86
CA ALA A 123 -0.69 -6.15 -16.17
C ALA A 123 -1.04 -4.71 -16.49
N ASP A 124 -0.85 -4.31 -17.75
CA ASP A 124 -1.33 -3.03 -18.25
C ASP A 124 -2.79 -3.16 -18.67
N VAL A 125 -3.66 -2.42 -18.00
CA VAL A 125 -5.10 -2.36 -18.31
C VAL A 125 -5.43 -0.93 -18.70
N VAL A 126 -5.65 -0.72 -20.00
CA VAL A 126 -6.04 0.59 -20.59
C VAL A 126 -5.07 1.72 -20.18
N GLY A 127 -3.76 1.47 -20.33
CA GLY A 127 -2.70 2.45 -20.10
C GLY A 127 -2.35 2.71 -18.63
N LYS A 128 -2.91 1.95 -17.69
CA LYS A 128 -2.53 1.97 -16.27
C LYS A 128 -1.94 0.62 -15.85
N LYS A 129 -0.93 0.65 -14.99
CA LYS A 129 -0.35 -0.54 -14.38
C LYS A 129 -1.22 -1.04 -13.24
N TYR A 130 -1.59 -2.30 -13.31
CA TYR A 130 -2.31 -3.02 -12.27
C TYR A 130 -1.43 -4.12 -11.70
N VAL A 131 -1.51 -4.31 -10.39
CA VAL A 131 -1.07 -5.55 -9.75
C VAL A 131 -2.29 -6.48 -9.74
N VAL A 132 -2.08 -7.72 -10.19
CA VAL A 132 -3.17 -8.64 -10.53
C VAL A 132 -2.95 -10.01 -9.92
N ALA A 133 -4.05 -10.68 -9.58
CA ALA A 133 -4.08 -12.06 -9.14
C ALA A 133 -5.13 -12.86 -9.89
N TYR A 134 -4.81 -14.12 -10.19
CA TYR A 134 -5.68 -15.06 -10.89
C TYR A 134 -5.77 -16.36 -10.11
N GLU A 135 -6.98 -16.73 -9.68
CA GLU A 135 -7.26 -17.94 -8.90
C GLU A 135 -8.13 -18.92 -9.70
N PRO A 136 -7.81 -20.22 -9.73
CA PRO A 136 -8.63 -21.20 -10.44
C PRO A 136 -9.98 -21.43 -9.77
N ILE A 137 -11.06 -21.43 -10.54
CA ILE A 137 -12.39 -21.86 -10.09
C ILE A 137 -12.50 -23.36 -10.28
N LYS A 138 -12.73 -24.09 -9.19
CA LYS A 138 -12.87 -25.55 -9.20
C LYS A 138 -14.30 -25.96 -8.91
N ASN A 139 -14.85 -26.89 -9.69
CA ASN A 139 -16.16 -27.49 -9.40
C ASN A 139 -16.07 -28.49 -8.23
N SER A 140 -17.20 -29.06 -7.83
CA SER A 140 -17.26 -30.07 -6.75
C SER A 140 -16.45 -31.35 -7.03
N ALA A 141 -16.10 -31.62 -8.29
CA ALA A 141 -15.24 -32.73 -8.69
C ALA A 141 -13.74 -32.36 -8.67
N GLY A 142 -13.39 -31.10 -8.35
CA GLY A 142 -12.02 -30.60 -8.34
C GLY A 142 -11.50 -30.14 -9.71
N GLU A 143 -12.33 -30.18 -10.74
CA GLU A 143 -11.96 -29.77 -12.10
C GLU A 143 -12.00 -28.25 -12.23
N ILE A 144 -11.01 -27.70 -12.94
CA ILE A 144 -10.90 -26.25 -13.14
C ILE A 144 -11.81 -25.84 -14.29
N ILE A 145 -12.87 -25.11 -13.97
CA ILE A 145 -13.90 -24.66 -14.92
C ILE A 145 -13.73 -23.20 -15.36
N GLY A 146 -12.92 -22.43 -14.63
CA GLY A 146 -12.71 -21.01 -14.89
C GLY A 146 -11.62 -20.39 -14.03
N ILE A 147 -11.55 -19.06 -14.06
CA ILE A 147 -10.54 -18.26 -13.34
C ILE A 147 -11.23 -17.02 -12.75
N LEU A 148 -11.01 -16.78 -11.46
CA LEU A 148 -11.28 -15.49 -10.83
C LEU A 148 -10.08 -14.58 -11.03
N PHE A 149 -10.33 -13.33 -11.37
CA PHE A 149 -9.33 -12.30 -11.49
C PHE A 149 -9.70 -11.11 -10.63
N VAL A 150 -8.69 -10.58 -9.94
CA VAL A 150 -8.75 -9.26 -9.32
C VAL A 150 -7.52 -8.45 -9.71
N GLY A 151 -7.70 -7.13 -9.81
CA GLY A 151 -6.63 -6.20 -10.14
C GLY A 151 -6.81 -4.89 -9.39
N THR A 152 -5.74 -4.41 -8.77
CA THR A 152 -5.70 -3.10 -8.13
C THR A 152 -4.69 -2.21 -8.87
N PRO A 153 -5.01 -0.93 -9.15
CA PRO A 153 -4.02 0.00 -9.67
C PRO A 153 -2.79 0.07 -8.76
N GLU A 154 -1.59 0.02 -9.31
CA GLU A 154 -0.34 -0.01 -8.53
C GLU A 154 -0.22 1.20 -7.58
N GLU A 155 -0.65 2.38 -8.04
CA GLU A 155 -0.67 3.61 -7.23
C GLU A 155 -1.64 3.53 -6.05
N GLU A 156 -2.79 2.88 -6.22
CA GLU A 156 -3.83 2.79 -5.20
C GLU A 156 -3.53 1.71 -4.15
N ALA A 157 -2.91 0.60 -4.57
CA ALA A 157 -2.43 -0.44 -3.67
C ALA A 157 -1.44 0.12 -2.63
N LEU A 158 -0.61 1.08 -3.05
CA LEU A 158 0.36 1.78 -2.20
C LEU A 158 -0.27 2.92 -1.38
N GLY A 159 -1.19 3.69 -1.97
CA GLY A 159 -1.80 4.86 -1.35
C GLY A 159 -2.70 4.52 -0.17
N ARG A 160 -3.64 3.57 -0.35
CA ARG A 160 -4.64 3.24 0.69
C ARG A 160 -4.02 2.70 1.97
N LEU A 161 -2.91 1.97 1.88
CA LEU A 161 -2.28 1.35 3.05
C LEU A 161 -1.38 2.32 3.83
N LYS A 162 -0.70 3.25 3.15
CA LYS A 162 -0.01 4.37 3.84
C LYS A 162 -1.00 5.16 4.68
N ASP A 163 -2.15 5.48 4.08
CA ASP A 163 -3.22 6.16 4.78
C ASP A 163 -3.80 5.31 5.91
N GLU A 164 -3.93 3.99 5.74
CA GLU A 164 -4.48 3.11 6.77
C GLU A 164 -3.53 2.91 7.97
N ILE A 165 -2.22 2.75 7.75
CA ILE A 165 -1.23 2.63 8.84
C ILE A 165 -1.12 3.95 9.62
N VAL A 166 -1.09 5.09 8.91
CA VAL A 166 -1.08 6.42 9.52
C VAL A 166 -2.39 6.71 10.26
N ARG A 167 -3.55 6.29 9.73
CA ARG A 167 -4.85 6.47 10.39
C ARG A 167 -5.04 5.58 11.62
N ARG A 168 -4.47 4.38 11.64
CA ARG A 168 -4.64 3.44 12.76
C ARG A 168 -3.67 3.69 13.91
N THR A 169 -2.54 4.36 13.66
CA THR A 169 -1.50 4.57 14.67
C THR A 169 -1.69 5.93 15.35
N ASN A 170 -1.61 5.98 16.67
CA ASN A 170 -1.67 7.23 17.43
C ASN A 170 -0.55 8.19 16.94
N PRO A 171 -0.87 9.44 16.55
CA PRO A 171 0.11 10.46 16.15
C PRO A 171 1.32 10.60 17.09
N GLU A 172 1.11 10.45 18.40
CA GLU A 172 2.20 10.47 19.37
C GLU A 172 3.19 9.32 19.16
N THR A 173 2.69 8.10 18.97
CA THR A 173 3.51 6.92 18.70
C THR A 173 4.29 7.07 17.40
N LEU A 174 3.70 7.66 16.36
CA LEU A 174 4.40 7.95 15.11
C LEU A 174 5.55 8.95 15.32
N CYS A 175 5.33 9.99 16.14
CA CYS A 175 6.41 10.91 16.50
C CYS A 175 7.53 10.21 17.25
N ASP A 176 7.20 9.39 18.26
CA ASP A 176 8.20 8.70 19.07
C ASP A 176 9.00 7.69 18.25
N MET A 177 8.35 6.97 17.32
CA MET A 177 9.03 6.09 16.38
C MET A 177 9.98 6.85 15.45
N ALA A 178 9.55 7.99 14.89
CA ALA A 178 10.39 8.83 14.04
C ALA A 178 11.58 9.39 14.83
N PHE A 179 11.35 9.89 16.04
CA PHE A 179 12.39 10.39 16.94
C PHE A 179 13.40 9.31 17.31
N ALA A 180 12.94 8.10 17.65
CA ALA A 180 13.82 6.97 17.91
C ALA A 180 14.67 6.62 16.67
N PHE A 181 14.06 6.61 15.48
CA PHE A 181 14.75 6.36 14.22
C PHE A 181 15.87 7.38 13.94
N TYR A 182 15.57 8.68 14.02
CA TYR A 182 16.59 9.72 13.81
C TYR A 182 17.67 9.70 14.89
N SER A 183 17.31 9.36 16.13
CA SER A 183 18.29 9.20 17.20
C SER A 183 19.24 8.03 16.95
N GLN A 184 18.72 6.89 16.47
CA GLN A 184 19.54 5.73 16.07
C GLN A 184 20.46 6.05 14.88
N MET A 185 20.01 6.91 13.95
CA MET A 185 20.82 7.40 12.85
C MET A 185 21.87 8.44 13.27
N GLY A 186 21.93 8.81 14.55
CA GLY A 186 22.93 9.74 15.07
C GLY A 186 22.64 11.20 14.74
N TRP A 187 21.40 11.56 14.38
CA TRP A 187 21.05 12.97 14.18
C TRP A 187 21.04 13.76 15.49
N PHE A 188 20.65 13.12 16.59
CA PHE A 188 20.61 13.68 17.94
C PHE A 188 20.37 12.60 19.00
N ARG A 189 20.61 12.91 20.27
CA ARG A 189 20.16 12.10 21.42
C ARG A 189 19.13 12.87 22.22
N ILE A 190 18.00 12.23 22.52
CA ILE A 190 16.91 12.83 23.30
C ILE A 190 17.24 12.72 24.78
N ILE A 191 17.28 13.85 25.47
CA ILE A 191 17.41 13.91 26.93
C ILE A 191 16.02 13.86 27.57
N LYS A 192 15.14 14.77 27.13
CA LYS A 192 13.78 14.86 27.65
C LYS A 192 12.85 15.57 26.68
N THR A 193 11.57 15.24 26.81
CA THR A 193 10.46 15.90 26.13
C THR A 193 9.43 16.31 27.15
N GLU A 194 9.00 17.56 27.08
CA GLU A 194 8.07 18.16 28.02
C GLU A 194 6.91 18.78 27.25
N TRP A 195 5.69 18.66 27.79
CA TRP A 195 4.50 19.31 27.25
C TRP A 195 3.99 20.35 28.24
N ASN A 196 3.74 21.56 27.75
CA ASN A 196 3.13 22.63 28.53
C ASN A 196 1.71 22.87 28.01
N GLU A 197 0.71 22.54 28.84
CA GLU A 197 -0.72 22.60 28.49
C GLU A 197 -1.21 24.04 28.28
N GLU A 198 -0.78 24.98 29.13
CA GLU A 198 -1.22 26.38 29.10
C GLU A 198 -0.79 27.09 27.80
N THR A 199 0.45 26.85 27.39
CA THR A 199 1.05 27.49 26.20
C THR A 199 0.99 26.61 24.96
N LYS A 200 0.42 25.40 25.06
CA LYS A 200 0.37 24.39 23.99
C LYS A 200 1.71 24.22 23.29
N THR A 201 2.77 24.15 24.07
CA THR A 201 4.15 24.11 23.60
C THR A 201 4.79 22.78 23.99
N LYS A 202 5.37 22.08 23.00
CA LYS A 202 6.24 20.94 23.24
C LYS A 202 7.69 21.40 23.29
N THR A 203 8.38 21.11 24.39
CA THR A 203 9.80 21.42 24.57
C THR A 203 10.61 20.13 24.46
N ILE A 204 11.60 20.12 23.60
CA ILE A 204 12.47 18.96 23.35
C ILE A 204 13.90 19.38 23.66
N THR A 205 14.52 18.69 24.61
CA THR A 205 15.93 18.88 24.96
C THR A 205 16.75 17.76 24.33
N LEU A 206 17.72 18.16 23.51
CA LEU A 206 18.59 17.27 22.76
C LEU A 206 20.06 17.55 23.08
N GLU A 207 20.87 16.54 22.90
CA GLU A 207 22.33 16.64 22.85
C GLU A 207 22.85 15.92 21.61
N HIS A 208 24.14 16.11 21.32
CA HIS A 208 24.79 15.55 20.14
C HIS A 208 24.00 15.79 18.85
N THR A 209 23.34 16.95 18.75
CA THR A 209 22.69 17.35 17.49
C THR A 209 23.75 17.51 16.42
N VAL A 210 23.52 16.95 15.25
CA VAL A 210 24.49 16.88 14.15
C VAL A 210 25.09 18.25 13.84
N GLU A 211 24.29 19.32 13.80
CA GLU A 211 24.80 20.66 13.52
C GLU A 211 25.66 21.18 14.68
N SER A 212 25.22 21.01 15.94
CA SER A 212 26.00 21.50 17.07
C SER A 212 27.37 20.83 17.19
N GLU A 213 27.44 19.54 16.87
CA GLU A 213 28.69 18.77 16.86
C GLU A 213 29.57 19.18 15.68
N SER A 214 28.96 19.39 14.52
CA SER A 214 29.70 19.77 13.30
C SER A 214 30.30 21.17 13.38
N PHE A 215 29.55 22.15 13.91
CA PHE A 215 30.01 23.54 13.99
C PHE A 215 30.83 23.83 15.25
N GLY A 216 30.65 23.06 16.32
CA GLY A 216 31.28 23.37 17.61
C GLY A 216 30.76 24.69 18.20
N ASN A 217 31.55 25.34 19.06
CA ASN A 217 31.17 26.61 19.68
C ASN A 217 31.49 27.80 18.75
N VAL A 218 30.44 28.38 18.18
CA VAL A 218 30.50 29.54 17.27
C VAL A 218 29.80 30.77 17.84
N GLY A 219 29.41 30.75 19.12
CA GLY A 219 28.74 31.85 19.81
C GLY A 219 27.31 32.15 19.31
N LYS A 220 26.74 31.28 18.47
CA LYS A 220 25.39 31.44 17.90
C LYS A 220 24.67 30.11 17.79
N LYS A 221 23.34 30.21 17.66
CA LYS A 221 22.46 29.06 17.40
C LYS A 221 22.62 28.59 15.95
N VAL A 222 22.66 27.28 15.73
CA VAL A 222 22.97 26.69 14.41
C VAL A 222 22.09 25.50 14.04
N CYS A 223 21.30 24.94 14.95
CA CYS A 223 20.57 23.69 14.70
C CYS A 223 19.22 23.95 14.03
N TYR A 224 19.24 24.74 12.95
CA TYR A 224 18.05 25.11 12.20
C TYR A 224 17.44 23.92 11.45
N CYS A 225 18.27 22.99 10.96
CA CYS A 225 17.78 21.80 10.26
C CYS A 225 17.10 20.86 11.23
N THR A 226 17.69 20.63 12.41
CA THR A 226 17.08 19.85 13.49
C THR A 226 15.76 20.48 13.95
N ALA A 227 15.70 21.81 14.11
CA ALA A 227 14.43 22.49 14.43
C ALA A 227 13.35 22.24 13.37
N GLY A 228 13.71 22.31 12.09
CA GLY A 228 12.82 22.02 10.95
C GLY A 228 12.39 20.55 10.88
N LEU A 229 13.31 19.63 11.13
CA LEU A 229 13.05 18.19 11.16
C LEU A 229 12.04 17.84 12.26
N LEU A 230 12.27 18.31 13.49
CA LEU A 230 11.37 18.06 14.61
C LEU A 230 9.97 18.61 14.35
N ALA A 231 9.88 19.84 13.80
CA ALA A 231 8.61 20.42 13.39
C ALA A 231 7.92 19.58 12.31
N GLY A 232 8.63 19.19 11.25
CA GLY A 232 8.08 18.40 10.15
C GLY A 232 7.57 17.02 10.56
N ILE A 233 8.24 16.35 11.50
CA ILE A 233 7.77 15.09 12.09
C ILE A 233 6.42 15.30 12.78
N VAL A 234 6.30 16.36 13.59
CA VAL A 234 5.04 16.68 14.29
C VAL A 234 3.94 17.07 13.29
N GLU A 235 4.23 17.88 12.28
CA GLU A 235 3.26 18.22 11.23
C GLU A 235 2.76 16.96 10.51
N GLY A 236 3.67 16.07 10.13
CA GLY A 236 3.34 14.84 9.40
C GLY A 236 2.53 13.85 10.22
N ALA A 237 2.82 13.71 11.52
CA ALA A 237 2.12 12.78 12.40
C ALA A 237 0.74 13.29 12.82
N PHE A 238 0.62 14.59 13.15
CA PHE A 238 -0.62 15.17 13.67
C PHE A 238 -1.49 15.82 12.59
N GLY A 239 -0.96 16.05 11.39
CA GLY A 239 -1.69 16.73 10.31
C GLY A 239 -1.96 18.22 10.59
N ILE A 240 -1.17 18.85 11.45
CA ILE A 240 -1.30 20.28 11.82
C ILE A 240 -0.08 21.08 11.35
N LYS A 241 -0.20 22.41 11.35
CA LYS A 241 0.94 23.30 11.11
C LYS A 241 1.60 23.74 12.41
N VAL A 242 2.92 23.61 12.48
CA VAL A 242 3.69 23.98 13.67
C VAL A 242 4.92 24.80 13.31
N GLN A 243 5.40 25.55 14.27
CA GLN A 243 6.68 26.23 14.21
C GLN A 243 7.63 25.64 15.24
N GLY A 244 8.72 25.04 14.76
CA GLY A 244 9.87 24.67 15.58
C GLY A 244 10.85 25.83 15.69
N ARG A 245 11.30 26.14 16.91
CA ARG A 245 12.35 27.13 17.17
C ARG A 245 13.39 26.58 18.13
N GLU A 246 14.65 26.75 17.77
CA GLU A 246 15.76 26.53 18.69
C GLU A 246 15.85 27.71 19.68
N VAL A 247 15.72 27.43 20.97
CA VAL A 247 15.81 28.43 22.05
C VAL A 247 17.17 28.45 22.73
N LYS A 248 17.79 27.27 22.92
CA LYS A 248 19.16 27.10 23.44
C LYS A 248 19.97 26.23 22.50
N CYS A 249 21.29 26.46 22.42
CA CYS A 249 22.16 25.75 21.50
C CYS A 249 23.54 25.53 22.11
N ARG A 250 24.07 24.31 21.99
CA ARG A 250 25.44 24.00 22.42
C ARG A 250 26.49 24.81 21.66
N SER A 251 26.26 25.11 20.39
CA SER A 251 27.14 25.97 19.61
C SER A 251 27.13 27.44 20.03
N LYS A 252 26.19 27.85 20.88
CA LYS A 252 26.18 29.16 21.52
C LYS A 252 26.89 29.15 22.88
N GLY A 253 27.16 27.96 23.44
CA GLY A 253 27.72 27.77 24.77
C GLY A 253 26.72 27.29 25.82
N ASP A 254 25.48 26.96 25.45
CA ASP A 254 24.53 26.30 26.35
C ASP A 254 24.93 24.83 26.58
N GLU A 255 24.48 24.21 27.68
CA GLU A 255 24.77 22.79 27.99
C GLU A 255 24.11 21.82 26.98
N HIS A 256 22.87 22.12 26.57
CA HIS A 256 22.06 21.31 25.67
C HIS A 256 21.36 22.18 24.61
N CYS A 257 21.02 21.56 23.49
CA CYS A 257 20.19 22.19 22.46
C CYS A 257 18.72 22.00 22.87
N VAL A 258 17.95 23.10 22.93
CA VAL A 258 16.55 23.06 23.36
C VAL A 258 15.68 23.65 22.26
N PHE A 259 14.60 22.94 21.94
CA PHE A 259 13.69 23.27 20.87
C PHE A 259 12.27 23.41 21.42
N GLU A 260 11.57 24.45 21.00
CA GLU A 260 10.14 24.64 21.27
C GLU A 260 9.36 24.43 19.97
N ILE A 261 8.32 23.60 20.02
CA ILE A 261 7.38 23.37 18.93
C ILE A 261 6.02 23.89 19.38
N LYS A 262 5.48 24.84 18.62
CA LYS A 262 4.18 25.48 18.88
C LYS A 262 3.30 25.40 17.66
N ASN A 263 1.99 25.33 17.86
CA ASN A 263 1.04 25.45 16.76
C ASN A 263 1.24 26.81 16.06
N ARG A 264 1.27 26.80 14.72
CA ARG A 264 1.32 28.01 13.93
C ARG A 264 -0.13 28.38 13.59
N ALA A 265 -0.68 29.35 14.29
CA ALA A 265 -1.94 29.96 13.89
C ALA A 265 -1.78 30.52 12.46
N GLU A 266 -2.78 30.24 11.61
CA GLU A 266 -2.86 30.73 10.23
C GLU A 266 -2.82 32.26 10.15
#